data_AF-A0A7J5YZS4-F1
#
_entry.id   AF-A0A7J5YZS4-F1
#
_cell.length_a   1.000
_cell.length_b   1.000
_cell.length_c   1.000
_cell.angle_alpha   90.00
_cell.angle_beta   90.00
_cell.angle_gamma   90.00
#
_symmetry.space_group_name_H-M   'P 1'
#
loop_
_entity.id
_entity.type
_entity.pdbx_description
1 polymer ?
#
loop_
_entity_poly.entity_id
_entity_poly.type
_entity_poly.pdbx_seq_one_letter_code
_entity_poly.pdbx_strand_id
1 'polypeptide(L)'
;MLEVMDRYANLDLLSGDRLSEGLIKLWLDILADSQSLGLTTVQNPSESDQEVLVHHFFLLDGEEKPCAAPFSWRIRMHLESLWEESEFMPVREDGTGRILQFVSSFTNSRLASHFQKLSEEERLEYGQHFLQDFLLLALKIKSTDELTVFTRAMLGCVSELQTSLGAVTELSPAWIMAAAKHFALRLDTLCHIFLLQPQLAHNVQKQGGKREPPEMVEDILALGMCVEQTKLLTVTSQQECETFVSRMKLLQPCLDRAFGQKYRTLCSPSCLQQLDSIRSLWHGMLVVASFIQHIIFKVNKNDSRLKELALKHGKLHLNLMQESPDVKSVDTLQQLIRILNCFHDECMSRDLRLGISCPVCLSEFKEPAVLPCQHVFCLACLQRCIQEHSYCPKCRADLPPNFKPAVSPDVKAALARQAVIRDCCNSFFLEVVSRFCLSEGQTPGEGVVELLFSLLVSANGDVYRTRELTPFLECVDNSPVVRSVLPKLLLQYRSERSGTECRKQRQAEIRFLSSFAKKQTPDRQQDPVEFLLNTARLRVNLSTAAELLKAVAAEGL
;
A
#
# COMPACT_ATOMS: atom_id res chain seq x y z
N MET A 1 -4.21 18.64 47.09
CA MET A 1 -4.75 17.36 47.60
C MET A 1 -6.10 17.05 46.98
N LEU A 2 -7.10 17.93 47.09
CA LEU A 2 -8.41 17.72 46.44
C LEU A 2 -8.30 17.50 44.92
N GLU A 3 -7.46 18.27 44.23
CA GLU A 3 -7.19 18.08 42.79
C GLU A 3 -6.72 16.65 42.47
N VAL A 4 -5.77 16.12 43.24
CA VAL A 4 -5.24 14.76 43.06
C VAL A 4 -6.31 13.70 43.39
N MET A 5 -7.16 13.97 44.40
CA MET A 5 -8.21 13.05 44.82
C MET A 5 -9.36 12.97 43.81
N ASP A 6 -9.69 14.10 43.17
CA ASP A 6 -10.89 14.24 42.34
C ASP A 6 -10.61 14.45 40.86
N ARG A 7 -9.35 14.31 40.43
CA ARG A 7 -9.00 14.31 39.00
C ARG A 7 -9.80 13.23 38.28
N TYR A 8 -10.47 13.61 37.18
CA TYR A 8 -11.42 12.76 36.44
C TYR A 8 -12.62 12.29 37.28
N ALA A 9 -13.04 13.08 38.28
CA ALA A 9 -14.14 12.77 39.20
C ALA A 9 -13.94 11.45 39.95
N ASN A 10 -12.70 11.20 40.39
CA ASN A 10 -12.30 9.98 41.07
C ASN A 10 -12.94 9.83 42.47
N LEU A 11 -13.54 10.88 43.05
CA LEU A 11 -14.36 10.76 44.26
C LEU A 11 -15.73 10.15 43.99
N ASP A 12 -16.28 10.30 42.77
CA ASP A 12 -17.58 9.72 42.41
C ASP A 12 -17.59 8.19 42.52
N LEU A 13 -16.42 7.56 42.40
CA LEU A 13 -16.20 6.13 42.60
C LEU A 13 -16.57 5.64 44.01
N LEU A 14 -16.48 6.52 45.02
CA LEU A 14 -16.87 6.21 46.40
C LEU A 14 -18.36 6.43 46.65
N SER A 15 -19.09 6.95 45.66
CA SER A 15 -20.51 7.25 45.76
C SER A 15 -21.36 6.21 45.00
N GLY A 16 -22.31 5.60 45.72
CA GLY A 16 -23.17 4.52 45.19
C GLY A 16 -22.47 3.17 45.05
N ASP A 17 -23.19 2.16 44.56
CA ASP A 17 -22.69 0.78 44.41
C ASP A 17 -21.85 0.59 43.12
N ARG A 18 -20.94 1.54 42.82
CA ARG A 18 -20.15 1.56 41.56
C ARG A 18 -18.91 0.68 41.56
N LEU A 19 -18.37 0.39 42.75
CA LEU A 19 -17.17 -0.42 42.95
C LEU A 19 -17.44 -1.51 43.97
N SER A 20 -16.80 -2.67 43.82
CA SER A 20 -16.75 -3.68 44.89
C SER A 20 -16.03 -3.16 46.15
N GLU A 21 -16.31 -3.78 47.30
CA GLU A 21 -15.70 -3.40 48.58
C GLU A 21 -14.17 -3.44 48.55
N GLY A 22 -13.57 -4.40 47.84
CA GLY A 22 -12.12 -4.47 47.66
C GLY A 22 -11.57 -3.29 46.88
N LEU A 23 -12.26 -2.80 45.86
CA LEU A 23 -11.82 -1.63 45.08
C LEU A 23 -11.99 -0.32 45.84
N ILE A 24 -13.02 -0.21 46.70
CA ILE A 24 -13.14 0.91 47.66
C ILE A 24 -11.96 0.89 48.63
N LYS A 25 -11.60 -0.28 49.15
CA LYS A 25 -10.43 -0.43 50.02
C LYS A 25 -9.12 -0.12 49.30
N LEU A 26 -8.96 -0.55 48.05
CA LEU A 26 -7.82 -0.20 47.21
C LEU A 26 -7.70 1.32 47.06
N TRP A 27 -8.81 2.01 46.81
CA TRP A 27 -8.85 3.47 46.71
C TRP A 27 -8.32 4.13 48.00
N LEU A 28 -8.77 3.67 49.17
CA LEU A 28 -8.32 4.17 50.47
C LEU A 28 -6.84 3.85 50.74
N ASP A 29 -6.39 2.64 50.40
CA ASP A 29 -5.00 2.21 50.56
C ASP A 29 -4.04 3.04 49.69
N ILE A 30 -4.41 3.35 48.44
CA ILE A 30 -3.64 4.23 47.55
C ILE A 30 -3.63 5.66 48.09
N LEU A 31 -4.76 6.16 48.60
CA LEU A 31 -4.84 7.50 49.19
C LEU A 31 -3.92 7.65 50.42
N ALA A 32 -3.88 6.63 51.27
CA ALA A 32 -3.02 6.61 52.46
C ALA A 32 -1.52 6.55 52.12
N ASP A 33 -1.16 6.08 50.92
CA ASP A 33 0.22 5.98 50.45
C ASP A 33 0.68 7.28 49.76
N SER A 34 1.11 8.24 50.58
CA SER A 34 1.62 9.54 50.12
C SER A 34 2.78 9.46 49.12
N GLN A 35 3.58 8.38 49.13
CA GLN A 35 4.67 8.20 48.17
C GLN A 35 4.15 7.71 46.82
N SER A 36 3.13 6.85 46.83
CA SER A 36 2.46 6.40 45.61
C SER A 36 1.71 7.54 44.89
N LEU A 37 1.13 8.50 45.62
CA LEU A 37 0.44 9.65 45.02
C LEU A 37 1.36 10.76 44.49
N GLY A 38 2.62 10.81 44.92
CA GLY A 38 3.59 11.81 44.46
C GLY A 38 3.14 13.25 44.73
N LEU A 39 2.50 13.49 45.88
CA LEU A 39 2.03 14.81 46.30
C LEU A 39 3.23 15.78 46.37
N THR A 40 3.35 16.66 45.38
CA THR A 40 4.34 17.74 45.42
C THR A 40 3.83 18.80 46.39
N THR A 41 4.58 19.04 47.47
CA THR A 41 4.25 20.10 48.41
C THR A 41 4.40 21.44 47.69
N VAL A 42 3.37 22.29 47.69
CA VAL A 42 3.45 23.63 47.08
C VAL A 42 4.54 24.42 47.80
N GLN A 43 5.68 24.60 47.12
CA GLN A 43 6.81 25.37 47.62
C GLN A 43 6.54 26.85 47.32
N ASN A 44 5.68 27.47 48.12
CA ASN A 44 5.60 28.92 48.43
C ASN A 44 4.16 29.28 48.83
N PRO A 45 3.84 29.35 50.14
CA PRO A 45 2.52 29.74 50.63
C PRO A 45 2.26 31.26 50.54
N SER A 46 3.08 32.02 49.81
CA SER A 46 3.07 33.49 49.82
C SER A 46 2.06 34.13 48.87
N GLU A 47 1.36 33.36 48.03
CA GLU A 47 0.27 33.86 47.19
C GLU A 47 -1.07 33.34 47.72
N SER A 48 -1.84 34.23 48.32
CA SER A 48 -3.25 34.02 48.66
C SER A 48 -4.07 33.78 47.38
N ASP A 49 -5.00 32.82 47.43
CA ASP A 49 -5.99 32.47 46.40
C ASP A 49 -5.41 32.05 45.04
N GLN A 50 -4.67 30.93 45.02
CA GLN A 50 -4.30 30.24 43.78
C GLN A 50 -5.41 29.28 43.34
N GLU A 51 -6.05 29.56 42.20
CA GLU A 51 -6.99 28.63 41.56
C GLU A 51 -6.23 27.44 40.98
N VAL A 52 -6.55 26.23 41.44
CA VAL A 52 -5.97 24.99 40.91
C VAL A 52 -7.00 24.36 39.97
N LEU A 53 -6.68 24.36 38.67
CA LEU A 53 -7.53 23.75 37.66
C LEU A 53 -7.46 22.21 37.79
N VAL A 54 -8.56 21.61 38.21
CA VAL A 54 -8.71 20.15 38.26
C VAL A 54 -9.05 19.64 36.87
N HIS A 55 -8.36 18.63 36.36
CA HIS A 55 -8.80 17.98 35.12
C HIS A 55 -10.10 17.21 35.38
N HIS A 56 -11.15 17.55 34.63
CA HIS A 56 -12.50 17.02 34.80
C HIS A 56 -12.74 15.75 33.95
N PHE A 57 -13.98 15.25 34.02
CA PHE A 57 -14.55 14.07 33.37
C PHE A 57 -14.04 13.76 31.94
N PHE A 58 -14.16 12.50 31.55
CA PHE A 58 -14.10 12.11 30.14
C PHE A 58 -15.39 12.53 29.43
N LEU A 59 -15.29 12.84 28.14
CA LEU A 59 -16.44 13.18 27.30
C LEU A 59 -16.66 12.07 26.27
N LEU A 60 -17.83 11.43 26.33
CA LEU A 60 -18.25 10.39 25.39
C LEU A 60 -19.65 10.69 24.89
N ASP A 61 -19.80 10.80 23.57
CA ASP A 61 -21.09 11.15 22.93
C ASP A 61 -21.72 12.45 23.46
N GLY A 62 -20.90 13.37 23.97
CA GLY A 62 -21.33 14.63 24.58
C GLY A 62 -21.71 14.54 26.06
N GLU A 63 -21.65 13.35 26.66
CA GLU A 63 -21.94 13.10 28.07
C GLU A 63 -20.65 13.02 28.90
N GLU A 64 -20.68 13.63 30.08
CA GLU A 64 -19.60 13.55 31.07
C GLU A 64 -19.57 12.16 31.72
N LYS A 65 -18.39 11.56 31.77
CA LYS A 65 -18.14 10.24 32.38
C LYS A 65 -16.99 10.34 33.38
N PRO A 66 -17.20 9.92 34.64
CA PRO A 66 -16.11 9.83 35.61
C PRO A 66 -15.15 8.71 35.20
N CYS A 67 -13.95 8.68 35.79
CA CYS A 67 -13.09 7.51 35.68
C CYS A 67 -13.77 6.26 36.25
N ALA A 68 -13.47 5.10 35.68
CA ALA A 68 -14.01 3.82 36.09
C ALA A 68 -13.15 3.12 37.16
N ALA A 69 -11.84 3.36 37.18
CA ALA A 69 -10.91 2.72 38.11
C ALA A 69 -10.26 3.74 39.06
N PRO A 70 -10.07 3.37 40.35
CA PRO A 70 -9.33 4.18 41.31
C PRO A 70 -7.96 4.62 40.78
N PHE A 71 -7.73 5.94 40.71
CA PHE A 71 -6.45 6.57 40.40
C PHE A 71 -5.79 6.14 39.06
N SER A 72 -6.58 5.80 38.04
CA SER A 72 -6.09 5.33 36.73
C SER A 72 -5.00 6.21 36.11
N TRP A 73 -5.14 7.53 36.17
CA TRP A 73 -4.14 8.48 35.65
C TRP A 73 -2.79 8.35 36.38
N ARG A 74 -2.81 8.06 37.68
CA ARG A 74 -1.60 7.94 38.50
C ARG A 74 -0.87 6.64 38.22
N ILE A 75 -1.63 5.54 38.12
CA ILE A 75 -1.06 4.23 37.76
C ILE A 75 -0.45 4.30 36.37
N ARG A 76 -1.15 4.92 35.42
CA ARG A 76 -0.61 5.10 34.07
C ARG A 76 0.72 5.86 34.09
N MET A 77 0.82 6.99 34.78
CA MET A 77 2.08 7.74 34.87
C MET A 77 3.20 6.92 35.51
N HIS A 78 2.89 6.11 36.54
CA HIS A 78 3.87 5.22 37.14
C HIS A 78 4.36 4.15 36.15
N LEU A 79 3.44 3.54 35.40
CA LEU A 79 3.78 2.57 34.35
C LEU A 79 4.59 3.22 33.22
N GLU A 80 4.30 4.47 32.84
CA GLU A 80 5.09 5.26 31.89
C GLU A 80 6.54 5.42 32.36
N SER A 81 6.75 5.82 33.63
CA SER A 81 8.09 5.88 34.24
C SER A 81 8.81 4.53 34.18
N LEU A 82 8.15 3.43 34.60
CA LEU A 82 8.74 2.09 34.58
C LEU A 82 9.07 1.62 33.16
N TRP A 83 8.24 1.98 32.17
CA TRP A 83 8.49 1.62 30.78
C TRP A 83 9.69 2.36 30.22
N GLU A 84 9.84 3.65 30.52
CA GLU A 84 11.00 4.46 30.15
C GLU A 84 12.28 3.93 30.82
N GLU A 85 12.23 3.64 32.12
CA GLU A 85 13.34 3.04 32.87
C GLU A 85 13.78 1.69 32.26
N SER A 86 12.83 0.88 31.77
CA SER A 86 13.14 -0.39 31.11
C SER A 86 13.95 -0.25 29.81
N GLU A 87 13.99 0.94 29.19
CA GLU A 87 14.81 1.20 27.98
C GLU A 87 16.30 1.22 28.27
N PHE A 88 16.66 1.50 29.51
CA PHE A 88 18.06 1.65 29.93
C PHE A 88 18.60 0.40 30.62
N MET A 89 17.78 -0.65 30.76
CA MET A 89 18.18 -1.91 31.38
C MET A 89 18.83 -2.86 30.36
N PRO A 90 19.89 -3.59 30.73
CA PRO A 90 20.54 -4.53 29.83
C PRO A 90 19.64 -5.76 29.58
N VAL A 91 19.06 -5.86 28.39
CA VAL A 91 18.24 -7.00 27.95
C VAL A 91 19.05 -7.92 27.05
N ARG A 92 18.87 -9.25 27.20
CA ARG A 92 19.49 -10.28 26.34
C ARG A 92 18.80 -10.31 24.97
N GLU A 93 19.28 -9.54 24.00
CA GLU A 93 19.06 -9.61 22.53
C GLU A 93 17.63 -9.77 21.95
N ASP A 94 16.57 -10.08 22.71
CA ASP A 94 15.19 -10.17 22.25
C ASP A 94 14.27 -9.12 22.92
N GLY A 95 13.52 -8.37 22.11
CA GLY A 95 12.62 -7.31 22.62
C GLY A 95 11.51 -7.83 23.55
N THR A 96 11.22 -9.13 23.49
CA THR A 96 10.26 -9.85 24.34
C THR A 96 10.73 -10.01 25.79
N GLY A 97 12.03 -10.19 26.03
CA GLY A 97 12.59 -10.22 27.38
C GLY A 97 12.36 -8.92 28.16
N ARG A 98 12.39 -7.77 27.46
CA ARG A 98 12.10 -6.45 28.04
C ARG A 98 10.67 -6.37 28.60
N ILE A 99 9.70 -6.93 27.88
CA ILE A 99 8.29 -6.87 28.27
C ILE A 99 8.07 -7.63 29.59
N LEU A 100 8.61 -8.84 29.71
CA LEU A 100 8.52 -9.62 30.94
C LEU A 100 9.23 -8.92 32.12
N GLN A 101 10.36 -8.27 31.86
CA GLN A 101 11.06 -7.48 32.87
C GLN A 101 10.23 -6.27 33.32
N PHE A 102 9.59 -5.56 32.39
CA PHE A 102 8.71 -4.45 32.71
C PHE A 102 7.52 -4.90 33.56
N VAL A 103 6.82 -5.98 33.14
CA VAL A 103 5.67 -6.51 33.90
C VAL A 103 6.10 -6.93 35.30
N SER A 104 7.22 -7.65 35.43
CA SER A 104 7.74 -8.05 36.75
C SER A 104 8.19 -6.87 37.61
N SER A 105 8.72 -5.80 37.01
CA SER A 105 9.09 -4.57 37.73
C SER A 105 7.84 -3.90 38.33
N PHE A 106 6.73 -3.86 37.59
CA PHE A 106 5.46 -3.39 38.14
C PHE A 106 4.96 -4.32 39.24
N THR A 107 4.93 -5.64 39.04
CA THR A 107 4.43 -6.61 40.04
C THR A 107 5.19 -6.52 41.36
N ASN A 108 6.48 -6.16 41.33
CA ASN A 108 7.32 -5.98 42.51
C ASN A 108 7.29 -4.54 43.07
N SER A 109 6.53 -3.63 42.46
CA SER A 109 6.41 -2.25 42.92
C SER A 109 5.56 -2.14 44.19
N ARG A 110 5.75 -1.04 44.93
CA ARG A 110 4.89 -0.71 46.07
C ARG A 110 3.43 -0.57 45.68
N LEU A 111 3.16 -0.01 44.51
CA LEU A 111 1.80 0.20 44.04
C LEU A 111 1.11 -1.15 43.75
N ALA A 112 1.83 -2.12 43.17
CA ALA A 112 1.33 -3.48 42.97
C ALA A 112 1.05 -4.25 44.27
N SER A 113 1.76 -3.95 45.37
CA SER A 113 1.50 -4.60 46.66
C SER A 113 0.07 -4.36 47.19
N HIS A 114 -0.56 -3.25 46.81
CA HIS A 114 -1.96 -2.98 47.14
C HIS A 114 -2.92 -3.87 46.34
N PHE A 115 -2.58 -4.20 45.08
CA PHE A 115 -3.37 -5.11 44.24
C PHE A 115 -3.32 -6.57 44.71
N GLN A 116 -2.22 -6.98 45.37
CA GLN A 116 -2.09 -8.34 45.91
C GLN A 116 -3.07 -8.63 47.05
N LYS A 117 -3.69 -7.60 47.65
CA LYS A 117 -4.72 -7.74 48.69
C LYS A 117 -6.09 -8.07 48.12
N LEU A 118 -6.29 -7.89 46.82
CA LEU A 118 -7.55 -8.12 46.12
C LEU A 118 -7.72 -9.59 45.74
N SER A 119 -8.97 -10.04 45.67
CA SER A 119 -9.33 -11.33 45.08
C SER A 119 -9.06 -11.36 43.58
N GLU A 120 -9.11 -12.54 42.95
CA GLU A 120 -8.93 -12.66 41.50
C GLU A 120 -10.04 -11.93 40.72
N GLU A 121 -11.27 -11.98 41.22
CA GLU A 121 -12.45 -11.32 40.63
C GLU A 121 -12.30 -9.79 40.70
N GLU A 122 -11.86 -9.25 41.85
CA GLU A 122 -11.63 -7.82 42.04
C GLU A 122 -10.45 -7.31 41.19
N ARG A 123 -9.39 -8.12 41.02
CA ARG A 123 -8.28 -7.78 40.10
C ARG A 123 -8.75 -7.72 38.65
N LEU A 124 -9.61 -8.65 38.23
CA LEU A 124 -10.20 -8.65 36.89
C LEU A 124 -11.11 -7.43 36.69
N GLU A 125 -11.97 -7.12 37.66
CA GLU A 125 -12.82 -5.93 37.66
C GLU A 125 -11.98 -4.65 37.51
N TYR A 126 -10.93 -4.51 38.32
CA TYR A 126 -10.00 -3.39 38.21
C TYR A 126 -9.35 -3.32 36.83
N GLY A 127 -8.90 -4.46 36.30
CA GLY A 127 -8.29 -4.55 34.98
C GLY A 127 -9.20 -4.05 33.86
N GLN A 128 -10.49 -4.38 33.92
CA GLN A 128 -11.51 -3.93 32.96
C GLN A 128 -11.76 -2.42 33.08
N HIS A 129 -11.93 -1.91 34.30
CA HIS A 129 -12.12 -0.48 34.55
C HIS A 129 -10.88 0.34 34.16
N PHE A 130 -9.68 -0.13 34.51
CA PHE A 130 -8.43 0.51 34.15
C PHE A 130 -8.21 0.51 32.64
N LEU A 131 -8.57 -0.56 31.93
CA LEU A 131 -8.48 -0.60 30.47
C LEU A 131 -9.33 0.51 29.82
N GLN A 132 -10.57 0.70 30.29
CA GLN A 132 -11.43 1.76 29.81
C GLN A 132 -10.80 3.14 30.03
N ASP A 133 -10.35 3.43 31.25
CA ASP A 133 -9.72 4.71 31.57
C ASP A 133 -8.41 4.90 30.81
N PHE A 134 -7.60 3.85 30.68
CA PHE A 134 -6.35 3.86 29.93
C PHE A 134 -6.59 4.30 28.50
N LEU A 135 -7.61 3.73 27.84
CA LEU A 135 -8.00 4.09 26.48
C LEU A 135 -8.45 5.55 26.38
N LEU A 136 -9.29 6.03 27.30
CA LEU A 136 -9.77 7.41 27.31
C LEU A 136 -8.66 8.42 27.61
N LEU A 137 -7.68 8.04 28.42
CA LEU A 137 -6.50 8.85 28.70
C LEU A 137 -5.52 8.84 27.52
N ALA A 138 -5.35 7.70 26.84
CA ALA A 138 -4.29 7.50 25.85
C ALA A 138 -4.71 7.94 24.46
N LEU A 139 -5.99 7.77 24.13
CA LEU A 139 -6.56 8.00 22.82
C LEU A 139 -7.63 9.09 22.90
N LYS A 140 -7.78 9.87 21.81
CA LYS A 140 -8.81 10.91 21.71
C LYS A 140 -10.16 10.31 21.27
N ILE A 141 -10.66 9.35 22.03
CA ILE A 141 -11.93 8.65 21.77
C ILE A 141 -13.09 9.62 21.98
N LYS A 142 -14.06 9.63 21.06
CA LYS A 142 -15.20 10.57 21.10
C LYS A 142 -16.55 9.90 21.29
N SER A 143 -16.67 8.62 20.96
CA SER A 143 -17.94 7.89 20.97
C SER A 143 -17.86 6.57 21.72
N THR A 144 -19.01 6.10 22.20
CA THR A 144 -19.13 4.79 22.85
C THR A 144 -18.79 3.65 21.89
N ASP A 145 -19.07 3.81 20.60
CA ASP A 145 -18.72 2.82 19.57
C ASP A 145 -17.20 2.71 19.41
N GLU A 146 -16.48 3.84 19.33
CA GLU A 146 -15.02 3.86 19.29
C GLU A 146 -14.44 3.19 20.54
N LEU A 147 -14.94 3.56 21.74
CA LEU A 147 -14.50 2.96 22.99
C LEU A 147 -14.70 1.45 22.97
N THR A 148 -15.85 0.97 22.52
CA THR A 148 -16.13 -0.47 22.44
C THR A 148 -15.16 -1.18 21.51
N VAL A 149 -14.87 -0.60 20.34
CA VAL A 149 -13.92 -1.19 19.39
C VAL A 149 -12.50 -1.20 19.96
N PHE A 150 -12.04 -0.10 20.56
CA PHE A 150 -10.69 -0.04 21.15
C PHE A 150 -10.53 -0.95 22.37
N THR A 151 -11.56 -1.09 23.20
CA THR A 151 -11.56 -2.05 24.31
C THR A 151 -11.34 -3.46 23.79
N ARG A 152 -12.05 -3.86 22.73
CA ARG A 152 -11.86 -5.17 22.10
C ARG A 152 -10.46 -5.32 21.49
N ALA A 153 -10.01 -4.33 20.73
CA ALA A 153 -8.69 -4.34 20.11
C ALA A 153 -7.59 -4.51 21.16
N MET A 154 -7.67 -3.78 22.27
CA MET A 154 -6.72 -3.87 23.37
C MET A 154 -6.76 -5.21 24.09
N LEU A 155 -7.94 -5.78 24.33
CA LEU A 155 -8.06 -7.13 24.89
C LEU A 155 -7.39 -8.15 23.97
N GLY A 156 -7.61 -8.04 22.65
CA GLY A 156 -6.96 -8.88 21.65
C GLY A 156 -5.44 -8.73 21.68
N CYS A 157 -4.93 -7.50 21.77
CA CYS A 157 -3.50 -7.23 21.94
C CYS A 157 -2.93 -7.88 23.22
N VAL A 158 -3.62 -7.78 24.35
CA VAL A 158 -3.17 -8.38 25.61
C VAL A 158 -3.13 -9.90 25.51
N SER A 159 -4.20 -10.52 25.02
CA SER A 159 -4.28 -11.97 24.84
C SER A 159 -3.22 -12.50 23.87
N GLU A 160 -3.01 -11.82 22.75
CA GLU A 160 -1.99 -12.18 21.76
C GLU A 160 -0.58 -12.08 22.35
N LEU A 161 -0.28 -10.98 23.06
CA LEU A 161 1.02 -10.77 23.70
C LEU A 161 1.32 -11.84 24.76
N GLN A 162 0.38 -12.09 25.66
CA GLN A 162 0.52 -13.10 26.72
C GLN A 162 0.72 -14.49 26.15
N THR A 163 -0.05 -14.85 25.12
CA THR A 163 0.09 -16.13 24.43
C THR A 163 1.47 -16.27 23.77
N SER A 164 1.97 -15.21 23.11
CA SER A 164 3.29 -15.23 22.46
C SER A 164 4.44 -15.40 23.46
N LEU A 165 4.26 -14.91 24.69
CA LEU A 165 5.23 -14.98 25.78
C LEU A 165 5.07 -16.21 26.67
N GLY A 166 4.05 -17.04 26.46
CA GLY A 166 3.71 -18.15 27.34
C GLY A 166 3.34 -17.72 28.77
N ALA A 167 2.81 -16.50 28.92
CA ALA A 167 2.41 -15.93 30.20
C ALA A 167 1.02 -16.41 30.63
N VAL A 168 0.73 -16.31 31.93
CA VAL A 168 -0.61 -16.57 32.47
C VAL A 168 -1.56 -15.46 32.04
N THR A 169 -2.78 -15.84 31.64
CA THR A 169 -3.84 -14.89 31.28
C THR A 169 -4.21 -14.02 32.47
N GLU A 170 -3.90 -12.73 32.40
CA GLU A 170 -4.19 -11.76 33.45
C GLU A 170 -4.42 -10.37 32.84
N LEU A 171 -5.58 -9.76 33.10
CA LEU A 171 -5.83 -8.38 32.66
C LEU A 171 -5.31 -7.40 33.73
N SER A 172 -4.02 -7.11 33.72
CA SER A 172 -3.40 -6.16 34.67
C SER A 172 -2.99 -4.84 33.99
N PRO A 173 -2.83 -3.74 34.76
CA PRO A 173 -2.38 -2.45 34.22
C PRO A 173 -1.07 -2.54 33.43
N ALA A 174 -0.11 -3.34 33.91
CA ALA A 174 1.16 -3.56 33.22
C ALA A 174 0.97 -4.29 31.88
N TRP A 175 0.15 -5.32 31.83
CA TRP A 175 -0.12 -6.02 30.56
C TRP A 175 -0.83 -5.13 29.54
N ILE A 176 -1.79 -4.32 29.98
CA ILE A 176 -2.48 -3.34 29.13
C ILE A 176 -1.48 -2.35 28.51
N MET A 177 -0.59 -1.78 29.33
CA MET A 177 0.43 -0.85 28.83
C MET A 177 1.46 -1.52 27.92
N ALA A 178 1.94 -2.71 28.29
CA ALA A 178 2.87 -3.47 27.46
C ALA A 178 2.29 -3.80 26.09
N ALA A 179 1.03 -4.25 26.05
CA ALA A 179 0.29 -4.51 24.82
C ALA A 179 0.12 -3.23 23.98
N ALA A 180 -0.26 -2.11 24.60
CA ALA A 180 -0.42 -0.83 23.92
C ALA A 180 0.89 -0.35 23.27
N LYS A 181 2.03 -0.52 23.95
CA LYS A 181 3.35 -0.16 23.42
C LYS A 181 3.83 -1.11 22.33
N HIS A 182 3.62 -2.43 22.51
CA HIS A 182 4.03 -3.43 21.54
C HIS A 182 3.25 -3.33 20.22
N PHE A 183 1.94 -3.14 20.31
CA PHE A 183 1.03 -3.04 19.14
C PHE A 183 0.70 -1.61 18.74
N ALA A 184 1.49 -0.62 19.18
CA ALA A 184 1.25 0.80 18.92
C ALA A 184 1.00 1.09 17.42
N LEU A 185 1.78 0.49 16.52
CA LEU A 185 1.61 0.66 15.07
C LEU A 185 0.22 0.24 14.55
N ARG A 186 -0.34 -0.85 15.09
CA ARG A 186 -1.67 -1.36 14.71
C ARG A 186 -2.78 -0.49 15.29
N LEU A 187 -2.66 -0.12 16.57
CA LEU A 187 -3.59 0.77 17.26
C LEU A 187 -3.62 2.17 16.62
N ASP A 188 -2.46 2.72 16.25
CA ASP A 188 -2.35 3.99 15.55
C ASP A 188 -2.98 3.94 14.16
N THR A 189 -2.94 2.79 13.47
CA THR A 189 -3.63 2.61 12.19
C THR A 189 -5.14 2.67 12.39
N LEU A 190 -5.67 1.96 13.38
CA LEU A 190 -7.09 2.00 13.72
C LEU A 190 -7.55 3.41 14.11
N CYS A 191 -6.77 4.12 14.95
CA CYS A 191 -7.01 5.52 15.30
C CYS A 191 -7.07 6.42 14.06
N HIS A 192 -6.10 6.25 13.15
CA HIS A 192 -6.07 7.05 11.92
C HIS A 192 -7.29 6.77 11.03
N ILE A 193 -7.73 5.52 10.91
CA ILE A 193 -8.93 5.18 10.14
C ILE A 193 -10.18 5.86 10.72
N PHE A 194 -10.38 5.80 12.05
CA PHE A 194 -11.53 6.47 12.68
C PHE A 194 -11.45 7.99 12.63
N LEU A 195 -10.24 8.57 12.66
CA LEU A 195 -10.07 10.00 12.40
C LEU A 195 -10.54 10.39 10.99
N LEU A 196 -10.25 9.55 9.99
CA LEU A 196 -10.67 9.77 8.61
C LEU A 196 -12.15 9.48 8.37
N GLN A 197 -12.71 8.47 9.05
CA GLN A 197 -14.08 7.96 8.86
C GLN A 197 -14.70 7.52 10.20
N PRO A 198 -15.18 8.45 11.04
CA PRO A 198 -15.72 8.14 12.38
C PRO A 198 -16.91 7.18 12.34
N GLN A 199 -17.75 7.28 11.30
CA GLN A 199 -18.92 6.42 11.09
C GLN A 199 -18.58 4.93 10.93
N LEU A 200 -17.31 4.58 10.73
CA LEU A 200 -16.88 3.20 10.60
C LEU A 200 -16.86 2.46 11.94
N ALA A 201 -16.69 3.15 13.06
CA ALA A 201 -16.63 2.55 14.39
C ALA A 201 -17.85 1.66 14.68
N HIS A 202 -19.06 2.17 14.41
CA HIS A 202 -20.31 1.41 14.54
C HIS A 202 -20.32 0.12 13.72
N ASN A 203 -19.82 0.18 12.47
CA ASN A 203 -19.87 -0.96 11.58
C ASN A 203 -18.84 -2.04 12.00
N VAL A 204 -17.66 -1.62 12.49
CA VAL A 204 -16.65 -2.54 13.05
C VAL A 204 -17.16 -3.18 14.33
N GLN A 205 -17.77 -2.39 15.23
CA GLN A 205 -18.37 -2.89 16.47
C GLN A 205 -19.41 -3.98 16.19
N LYS A 206 -20.30 -3.78 15.21
CA LYS A 206 -21.32 -4.76 14.81
C LYS A 206 -20.77 -6.08 14.28
N GLN A 207 -19.60 -6.06 13.65
CA GLN A 207 -18.95 -7.27 13.15
C GLN A 207 -18.12 -7.97 14.24
N GLY A 208 -17.89 -7.31 15.38
CA GLY A 208 -17.21 -7.90 16.53
C GLY A 208 -17.98 -9.08 17.13
N GLY A 209 -17.30 -10.21 17.33
CA GLY A 209 -17.89 -11.37 17.99
C GLY A 209 -18.20 -11.12 19.47
N LYS A 210 -19.22 -11.77 20.04
CA LYS A 210 -19.57 -11.58 21.47
C LYS A 210 -18.51 -12.09 22.46
N ARG A 211 -17.58 -12.93 22.01
CA ARG A 211 -16.51 -13.51 22.84
C ARG A 211 -15.29 -12.58 22.89
N GLU A 212 -14.50 -12.74 23.94
CA GLU A 212 -13.20 -12.08 24.06
C GLU A 212 -12.31 -12.45 22.86
N PRO A 213 -11.67 -11.47 22.22
CA PRO A 213 -10.86 -11.70 21.04
C PRO A 213 -9.52 -12.34 21.41
N PRO A 214 -9.10 -13.44 20.75
CA PRO A 214 -7.80 -14.06 21.00
C PRO A 214 -6.62 -13.27 20.42
N GLU A 215 -6.89 -12.33 19.52
CA GLU A 215 -5.93 -11.49 18.82
C GLU A 215 -6.58 -10.17 18.39
N MET A 216 -5.76 -9.15 18.09
CA MET A 216 -6.28 -7.90 17.54
C MET A 216 -6.67 -8.08 16.06
N VAL A 217 -7.90 -7.71 15.68
CA VAL A 217 -8.39 -7.81 14.28
C VAL A 217 -9.11 -6.56 13.79
N GLU A 218 -9.44 -5.65 14.69
CA GLU A 218 -10.29 -4.49 14.47
C GLU A 218 -9.72 -3.53 13.42
N ASP A 219 -8.39 -3.35 13.42
CA ASP A 219 -7.63 -2.59 12.41
C ASP A 219 -7.75 -3.21 11.01
N ILE A 220 -7.60 -4.53 10.91
CA ILE A 220 -7.69 -5.26 9.64
C ILE A 220 -9.11 -5.20 9.09
N LEU A 221 -10.12 -5.38 9.96
CA LEU A 221 -11.53 -5.23 9.61
C LEU A 221 -11.82 -3.80 9.12
N ALA A 222 -11.38 -2.79 9.85
CA ALA A 222 -11.57 -1.38 9.47
C ALA A 222 -10.91 -1.05 8.12
N LEU A 223 -9.68 -1.52 7.89
CA LEU A 223 -8.99 -1.37 6.60
C LEU A 223 -9.77 -2.06 5.47
N GLY A 224 -10.19 -3.30 5.68
CA GLY A 224 -10.95 -4.08 4.71
C GLY A 224 -12.24 -3.37 4.31
N MET A 225 -13.00 -2.87 5.28
CA MET A 225 -14.21 -2.11 5.03
C MET A 225 -13.94 -0.81 4.25
N CYS A 226 -12.86 -0.09 4.57
CA CYS A 226 -12.48 1.12 3.83
C CYS A 226 -12.18 0.83 2.35
N VAL A 227 -11.46 -0.27 2.09
CA VAL A 227 -11.08 -0.70 0.74
C VAL A 227 -12.31 -1.22 -0.02
N GLU A 228 -13.17 -2.02 0.61
CA GLU A 228 -14.43 -2.50 0.00
C GLU A 228 -15.38 -1.35 -0.34
N GLN A 229 -15.52 -0.36 0.53
CA GLN A 229 -16.30 0.85 0.21
C GLN A 229 -15.70 1.61 -0.99
N THR A 230 -14.37 1.60 -1.15
CA THR A 230 -13.71 2.22 -2.31
C THR A 230 -13.99 1.42 -3.59
N LYS A 231 -13.97 0.09 -3.49
CA LYS A 231 -14.32 -0.83 -4.58
C LYS A 231 -15.72 -0.58 -5.12
N LEU A 232 -16.67 -0.22 -4.26
CA LEU A 232 -18.08 0.03 -4.62
C LEU A 232 -18.34 1.40 -5.27
N LEU A 233 -17.34 2.29 -5.34
CA LEU A 233 -17.49 3.58 -6.01
C LEU A 233 -17.62 3.40 -7.53
N THR A 234 -18.32 4.34 -8.18
CA THR A 234 -18.45 4.39 -9.63
C THR A 234 -17.44 5.35 -10.25
N VAL A 235 -17.20 5.23 -11.56
CA VAL A 235 -16.29 6.08 -12.34
C VAL A 235 -16.95 6.54 -13.65
N THR A 236 -18.26 6.81 -13.60
CA THR A 236 -19.08 7.11 -14.78
C THR A 236 -19.14 8.60 -15.13
N SER A 237 -18.65 9.46 -14.23
CA SER A 237 -18.54 10.89 -14.43
C SER A 237 -17.18 11.41 -13.96
N GLN A 238 -16.81 12.63 -14.38
CA GLN A 238 -15.55 13.24 -13.96
C GLN A 238 -15.53 13.51 -12.44
N GLN A 239 -16.66 13.91 -11.86
CA GLN A 239 -16.77 14.17 -10.42
C GLN A 239 -16.67 12.88 -9.60
N GLU A 240 -17.22 11.77 -10.10
CA GLU A 240 -17.02 10.44 -9.52
C GLU A 240 -15.55 10.03 -9.56
N CYS A 241 -14.85 10.27 -10.69
CA CYS A 241 -13.42 9.99 -10.80
C CYS A 241 -12.57 10.82 -9.83
N GLU A 242 -12.90 12.11 -9.64
CA GLU A 242 -12.23 12.99 -8.68
C GLU A 242 -12.48 12.51 -7.23
N THR A 243 -13.70 12.10 -6.92
CA THR A 243 -14.07 11.52 -5.61
C THR A 243 -13.32 10.22 -5.36
N PHE A 244 -13.25 9.34 -6.37
CA PHE A 244 -12.51 8.07 -6.31
C PHE A 244 -11.04 8.31 -5.97
N VAL A 245 -10.35 9.14 -6.76
CA VAL A 245 -8.92 9.45 -6.55
C VAL A 245 -8.69 10.17 -5.20
N SER A 246 -9.58 11.06 -4.79
CA SER A 246 -9.47 11.77 -3.52
C SER A 246 -9.60 10.82 -2.33
N ARG A 247 -10.57 9.90 -2.36
CA ARG A 247 -10.72 8.85 -1.35
C ARG A 247 -9.48 7.96 -1.28
N MET A 248 -8.92 7.60 -2.45
CA MET A 248 -7.72 6.79 -2.48
C MET A 248 -6.52 7.47 -1.80
N LYS A 249 -6.29 8.76 -2.11
CA LYS A 249 -5.24 9.56 -1.48
C LYS A 249 -5.41 9.68 0.03
N LEU A 250 -6.65 9.78 0.50
CA LEU A 250 -6.98 9.87 1.92
C LEU A 250 -6.59 8.59 2.68
N LEU A 251 -6.88 7.41 2.11
CA LEU A 251 -6.65 6.12 2.74
C LEU A 251 -5.22 5.59 2.57
N GLN A 252 -4.48 6.07 1.57
CA GLN A 252 -3.13 5.61 1.22
C GLN A 252 -2.18 5.54 2.43
N PRO A 253 -2.09 6.55 3.33
CA PRO A 253 -1.14 6.48 4.45
C PRO A 253 -1.44 5.34 5.45
N CYS A 254 -2.72 5.00 5.67
CA CYS A 254 -3.10 3.89 6.54
C CYS A 254 -2.68 2.54 5.93
N LEU A 255 -2.91 2.38 4.62
CA LEU A 255 -2.61 1.14 3.90
C LEU A 255 -1.10 0.96 3.70
N ASP A 256 -0.35 2.03 3.42
CA ASP A 256 1.11 1.97 3.35
C ASP A 256 1.73 1.55 4.68
N ARG A 257 1.20 2.07 5.80
CA ARG A 257 1.62 1.63 7.13
C ARG A 257 1.28 0.16 7.36
N ALA A 258 0.07 -0.26 7.03
CA ALA A 258 -0.40 -1.64 7.21
C ALA A 258 0.37 -2.66 6.35
N PHE A 259 0.78 -2.28 5.13
CA PHE A 259 1.55 -3.16 4.24
C PHE A 259 3.05 -3.18 4.54
N GLY A 260 3.52 -2.35 5.49
CA GLY A 260 4.91 -2.32 5.92
C GLY A 260 5.35 -3.59 6.66
N GLN A 261 6.64 -3.92 6.56
CA GLN A 261 7.19 -5.14 7.17
C GLN A 261 7.03 -5.19 8.69
N LYS A 262 7.20 -4.05 9.39
CA LYS A 262 7.01 -3.96 10.84
C LYS A 262 5.57 -4.24 11.27
N TYR A 263 4.60 -3.92 10.42
CA TYR A 263 3.20 -4.22 10.69
C TYR A 263 2.94 -5.72 10.58
N ARG A 264 3.47 -6.34 9.52
CA ARG A 264 3.34 -7.79 9.28
C ARG A 264 3.91 -8.64 10.41
N THR A 265 4.99 -8.20 11.06
CA THR A 265 5.58 -8.92 12.21
C THR A 265 4.67 -8.91 13.46
N LEU A 266 3.67 -8.02 13.52
CA LEU A 266 2.71 -7.88 14.60
C LEU A 266 1.35 -8.54 14.29
N CYS A 267 1.26 -9.29 13.19
CA CYS A 267 0.03 -9.92 12.76
C CYS A 267 0.14 -11.45 12.84
N SER A 268 -0.92 -12.10 13.30
CA SER A 268 -1.07 -13.55 13.17
C SER A 268 -1.14 -13.99 11.70
N PRO A 269 -0.98 -15.30 11.41
CA PRO A 269 -1.16 -15.84 10.07
C PRO A 269 -2.54 -15.54 9.46
N SER A 270 -3.60 -15.50 10.28
CA SER A 270 -4.96 -15.19 9.79
C SER A 270 -5.09 -13.72 9.40
N CYS A 271 -4.60 -12.82 10.26
CA CYS A 271 -4.52 -11.39 9.95
C CYS A 271 -3.70 -11.12 8.69
N LEU A 272 -2.57 -11.83 8.50
CA LEU A 272 -1.73 -11.70 7.31
C LEU A 272 -2.48 -12.13 6.03
N GLN A 273 -3.24 -13.22 6.08
CA GLN A 273 -4.04 -13.67 4.94
C GLN A 273 -5.10 -12.63 4.54
N GLN A 274 -5.79 -12.05 5.52
CA GLN A 274 -6.76 -10.98 5.27
C GLN A 274 -6.09 -9.74 4.72
N LEU A 275 -4.96 -9.32 5.31
CA LEU A 275 -4.19 -8.17 4.85
C LEU A 275 -3.66 -8.36 3.42
N ASP A 276 -3.25 -9.57 3.04
CA ASP A 276 -2.82 -9.88 1.68
C ASP A 276 -3.99 -9.80 0.68
N SER A 277 -5.21 -10.19 1.09
CA SER A 277 -6.44 -9.98 0.30
C SER A 277 -6.76 -8.49 0.13
N ILE A 278 -6.73 -7.72 1.22
CA ILE A 278 -6.94 -6.26 1.22
C ILE A 278 -5.90 -5.58 0.31
N ARG A 279 -4.63 -6.01 0.37
CA ARG A 279 -3.56 -5.49 -0.48
C ARG A 279 -3.81 -5.76 -1.95
N SER A 280 -4.23 -6.97 -2.31
CA SER A 280 -4.58 -7.31 -3.69
C SER A 280 -5.68 -6.40 -4.22
N LEU A 281 -6.79 -6.28 -3.46
CA LEU A 281 -7.91 -5.42 -3.83
C LEU A 281 -7.50 -3.95 -3.95
N TRP A 282 -6.71 -3.44 -3.00
CA TRP A 282 -6.21 -2.06 -3.02
C TRP A 282 -5.32 -1.78 -4.23
N HIS A 283 -4.41 -2.70 -4.58
CA HIS A 283 -3.60 -2.56 -5.79
C HIS A 283 -4.47 -2.52 -7.05
N GLY A 284 -5.53 -3.34 -7.11
CA GLY A 284 -6.51 -3.25 -8.19
C GLY A 284 -7.14 -1.86 -8.29
N MET A 285 -7.56 -1.27 -7.17
CA MET A 285 -8.10 0.09 -7.14
C MET A 285 -7.05 1.14 -7.56
N LEU A 286 -5.78 0.94 -7.22
CA LEU A 286 -4.70 1.83 -7.62
C LEU A 286 -4.47 1.81 -9.14
N VAL A 287 -4.68 0.66 -9.80
CA VAL A 287 -4.69 0.59 -11.27
C VAL A 287 -5.84 1.41 -11.86
N VAL A 288 -7.04 1.35 -11.28
CA VAL A 288 -8.16 2.20 -11.73
C VAL A 288 -7.83 3.69 -11.55
N ALA A 289 -7.27 4.07 -10.41
CA ALA A 289 -6.83 5.45 -10.18
C ALA A 289 -5.73 5.90 -11.14
N SER A 290 -4.78 5.03 -11.46
CA SER A 290 -3.75 5.30 -12.47
C SER A 290 -4.38 5.54 -13.85
N PHE A 291 -5.36 4.73 -14.26
CA PHE A 291 -6.10 4.96 -15.50
C PHE A 291 -6.81 6.33 -15.51
N ILE A 292 -7.48 6.67 -14.40
CA ILE A 292 -8.13 7.98 -14.24
C ILE A 292 -7.12 9.12 -14.42
N GLN A 293 -5.97 9.04 -13.75
CA GLN A 293 -4.96 10.08 -13.74
C GLN A 293 -4.22 10.21 -15.07
N HIS A 294 -3.89 9.10 -15.72
CA HIS A 294 -3.11 9.08 -16.93
C HIS A 294 -3.93 9.23 -18.21
N ILE A 295 -5.22 8.90 -18.18
CA ILE A 295 -6.08 8.95 -19.37
C ILE A 295 -7.26 9.91 -19.14
N ILE A 296 -8.17 9.62 -18.20
CA ILE A 296 -9.43 10.41 -18.06
C ILE A 296 -9.15 11.89 -17.80
N PHE A 297 -8.19 12.22 -16.93
CA PHE A 297 -7.84 13.62 -16.62
C PHE A 297 -6.97 14.31 -17.68
N LYS A 298 -6.30 13.54 -18.56
CA LYS A 298 -5.39 14.08 -19.58
C LYS A 298 -6.01 14.20 -20.97
N VAL A 299 -7.05 13.41 -21.27
CA VAL A 299 -7.77 13.48 -22.54
C VAL A 299 -8.38 14.88 -22.73
N ASN A 300 -8.41 15.35 -23.98
CA ASN A 300 -8.88 16.69 -24.33
C ASN A 300 -10.28 16.96 -23.78
N LYS A 301 -10.38 17.93 -22.86
CA LYS A 301 -11.63 18.26 -22.18
C LYS A 301 -12.71 18.81 -23.11
N ASN A 302 -12.35 19.26 -24.31
CA ASN A 302 -13.30 19.81 -25.27
C ASN A 302 -13.89 18.75 -26.20
N ASP A 303 -13.36 17.52 -26.20
CA ASP A 303 -13.86 16.40 -27.02
C ASP A 303 -14.80 15.50 -26.19
N SER A 304 -16.11 15.67 -26.38
CA SER A 304 -17.12 14.89 -25.64
C SER A 304 -17.04 13.40 -25.94
N ARG A 305 -16.76 13.02 -27.19
CA ARG A 305 -16.63 11.62 -27.59
C ARG A 305 -15.47 10.94 -26.88
N LEU A 306 -14.30 11.58 -26.84
CA LEU A 306 -13.13 11.00 -26.16
C LEU A 306 -13.34 10.91 -24.64
N LYS A 307 -14.05 11.87 -24.03
CA LYS A 307 -14.45 11.78 -22.61
C LYS A 307 -15.34 10.57 -22.34
N GLU A 308 -16.39 10.39 -23.13
CA GLU A 308 -17.32 9.26 -22.98
C GLU A 308 -16.60 7.92 -23.17
N LEU A 309 -15.70 7.83 -24.15
CA LEU A 309 -14.86 6.65 -24.37
C LEU A 309 -13.93 6.39 -23.19
N ALA A 310 -13.28 7.42 -22.65
CA ALA A 310 -12.38 7.28 -21.51
C ALA A 310 -13.14 6.80 -20.26
N LEU A 311 -14.33 7.35 -19.98
CA LEU A 311 -15.18 6.93 -18.86
C LEU A 311 -15.71 5.50 -19.05
N LYS A 312 -16.14 5.14 -20.27
CA LYS A 312 -16.55 3.76 -20.63
C LYS A 312 -15.44 2.76 -20.31
N HIS A 313 -14.20 3.04 -20.73
CA HIS A 313 -13.07 2.14 -20.49
C HIS A 313 -12.58 2.18 -19.05
N GLY A 314 -12.70 3.32 -18.35
CA GLY A 314 -12.50 3.41 -16.91
C GLY A 314 -13.42 2.48 -16.13
N LYS A 315 -14.71 2.39 -16.53
CA LYS A 315 -15.67 1.43 -15.97
C LYS A 315 -15.29 -0.02 -16.25
N LEU A 316 -14.78 -0.34 -17.45
CA LEU A 316 -14.30 -1.69 -17.77
C LEU A 316 -13.09 -2.08 -16.91
N HIS A 317 -12.15 -1.15 -16.70
CA HIS A 317 -11.02 -1.37 -15.79
C HIS A 317 -11.49 -1.58 -14.34
N LEU A 318 -12.46 -0.78 -13.87
CA LEU A 318 -13.04 -0.96 -12.54
C LEU A 318 -13.68 -2.34 -12.39
N ASN A 319 -14.52 -2.76 -13.34
CA ASN A 319 -15.16 -4.09 -13.32
C ASN A 319 -14.12 -5.22 -13.29
N LEU A 320 -13.08 -5.13 -14.13
CA LEU A 320 -11.99 -6.12 -14.13
C LEU A 320 -11.30 -6.20 -12.77
N MET A 321 -11.00 -5.06 -12.14
CA MET A 321 -10.35 -5.04 -10.83
C MET A 321 -11.30 -5.47 -9.69
N GLN A 322 -12.62 -5.39 -9.88
CA GLN A 322 -13.59 -5.93 -8.93
C GLN A 322 -13.67 -7.46 -8.97
N GLU A 323 -13.51 -8.05 -10.14
CA GLU A 323 -13.57 -9.50 -10.39
C GLU A 323 -12.21 -10.19 -10.16
N SER A 324 -11.13 -9.64 -10.70
CA SER A 324 -9.76 -10.19 -10.61
C SER A 324 -8.75 -9.08 -10.30
N PRO A 325 -8.61 -8.66 -9.03
CA PRO A 325 -7.71 -7.57 -8.63
C PRO A 325 -6.22 -7.93 -8.70
N ASP A 326 -5.87 -9.20 -8.90
CA ASP A 326 -4.48 -9.63 -8.98
C ASP A 326 -3.85 -9.24 -10.32
N VAL A 327 -3.24 -8.06 -10.32
CA VAL A 327 -2.50 -7.48 -11.45
C VAL A 327 -1.17 -8.18 -11.74
N LYS A 328 -0.75 -9.12 -10.88
CA LYS A 328 0.39 -10.01 -11.15
C LYS A 328 -0.01 -11.29 -11.86
N SER A 329 -1.31 -11.54 -12.04
CA SER A 329 -1.76 -12.61 -12.92
C SER A 329 -1.55 -12.22 -14.39
N VAL A 330 -1.02 -13.16 -15.18
CA VAL A 330 -0.89 -13.02 -16.64
C VAL A 330 -2.25 -12.75 -17.27
N ASP A 331 -3.31 -13.44 -16.82
CA ASP A 331 -4.66 -13.27 -17.36
C ASP A 331 -5.17 -11.86 -17.12
N THR A 332 -5.06 -11.35 -15.89
CA THR A 332 -5.49 -9.99 -15.53
C THR A 332 -4.71 -8.96 -16.34
N LEU A 333 -3.38 -9.11 -16.44
CA LEU A 333 -2.53 -8.19 -17.19
C LEU A 333 -2.86 -8.20 -18.69
N GLN A 334 -3.13 -9.37 -19.28
CA GLN A 334 -3.58 -9.48 -20.66
C GLN A 334 -4.95 -8.80 -20.87
N GLN A 335 -5.90 -8.96 -19.95
CA GLN A 335 -7.19 -8.28 -20.03
C GLN A 335 -7.03 -6.76 -19.93
N LEU A 336 -6.16 -6.25 -19.05
CA LEU A 336 -5.82 -4.82 -18.98
C LEU A 336 -5.28 -4.30 -20.32
N ILE A 337 -4.35 -5.04 -20.94
CA ILE A 337 -3.79 -4.71 -22.26
C ILE A 337 -4.89 -4.72 -23.33
N ARG A 338 -5.81 -5.69 -23.30
CA ARG A 338 -6.95 -5.77 -24.24
C ARG A 338 -7.88 -4.57 -24.11
N ILE A 339 -8.28 -4.20 -22.89
CA ILE A 339 -9.14 -3.02 -22.66
C ILE A 339 -8.46 -1.75 -23.19
N LEU A 340 -7.15 -1.61 -22.96
CA LEU A 340 -6.36 -0.46 -23.41
C LEU A 340 -6.22 -0.40 -24.94
N ASN A 341 -6.06 -1.55 -25.59
CA ASN A 341 -6.07 -1.66 -27.06
C ASN A 341 -7.45 -1.30 -27.64
N CYS A 342 -8.53 -1.83 -27.07
CA CYS A 342 -9.90 -1.45 -27.47
C CYS A 342 -10.14 0.07 -27.34
N PHE A 343 -9.68 0.68 -26.25
CA PHE A 343 -9.77 2.13 -26.07
C PHE A 343 -9.03 2.89 -27.17
N HIS A 344 -7.79 2.48 -27.46
CA HIS A 344 -6.97 3.09 -28.50
C HIS A 344 -7.63 2.99 -29.88
N ASP A 345 -8.16 1.82 -30.23
CA ASP A 345 -8.83 1.56 -31.51
C ASP A 345 -10.13 2.36 -31.66
N GLU A 346 -10.94 2.45 -30.60
CA GLU A 346 -12.17 3.27 -30.61
C GLU A 346 -11.87 4.79 -30.69
N CYS A 347 -10.69 5.22 -30.23
CA CYS A 347 -10.25 6.60 -30.34
C CYS A 347 -9.83 6.99 -31.76
N MET A 348 -9.36 6.04 -32.58
CA MET A 348 -8.84 6.28 -33.92
C MET A 348 -9.79 7.09 -34.80
N SER A 349 -9.28 8.17 -35.40
CA SER A 349 -10.05 8.97 -36.38
C SER A 349 -10.38 8.13 -37.61
N ARG A 350 -11.50 8.45 -38.28
CA ARG A 350 -11.84 7.91 -39.59
C ARG A 350 -10.74 8.19 -40.62
N ASP A 351 -10.03 9.30 -40.48
CA ASP A 351 -8.93 9.72 -41.37
C ASP A 351 -7.68 8.83 -41.24
N LEU A 352 -7.58 8.03 -40.18
CA LEU A 352 -6.45 7.14 -39.91
C LEU A 352 -6.78 5.65 -40.15
N ARG A 353 -7.96 5.34 -40.71
CA ARG A 353 -8.40 3.96 -41.00
C ARG A 353 -7.47 3.18 -41.92
N LEU A 354 -6.63 3.88 -42.69
CA LEU A 354 -5.67 3.27 -43.63
C LEU A 354 -4.30 2.97 -43.00
N GLY A 355 -4.16 3.18 -41.68
CA GLY A 355 -2.97 2.91 -40.88
C GLY A 355 -2.29 4.19 -40.38
N ILE A 356 -1.37 4.02 -39.42
CA ILE A 356 -0.58 5.10 -38.79
C ILE A 356 0.88 5.14 -39.27
N SER A 357 1.26 4.23 -40.17
CA SER A 357 2.63 4.10 -40.71
C SER A 357 2.66 4.24 -42.23
N CYS A 358 3.74 4.83 -42.73
CA CYS A 358 3.97 4.99 -44.16
C CYS A 358 4.39 3.65 -44.78
N PRO A 359 3.74 3.18 -45.85
CA PRO A 359 4.07 1.89 -46.47
C PRO A 359 5.42 1.89 -47.21
N VAL A 360 6.04 3.06 -47.40
CA VAL A 360 7.35 3.18 -48.08
C VAL A 360 8.50 3.11 -47.08
N CYS A 361 8.48 3.92 -46.02
CA CYS A 361 9.55 3.93 -45.01
C CYS A 361 9.24 3.09 -43.77
N LEU A 362 8.05 2.48 -43.71
CA LEU A 362 7.54 1.66 -42.60
C LEU A 362 7.53 2.35 -41.23
N SER A 363 7.68 3.69 -41.22
CA SER A 363 7.73 4.53 -40.02
C SER A 363 6.43 5.30 -39.86
N GLU A 364 6.20 5.92 -38.69
CA GLU A 364 5.16 6.94 -38.54
C GLU A 364 5.27 8.04 -39.60
N PHE A 365 4.12 8.57 -40.02
CA PHE A 365 4.08 9.59 -41.05
C PHE A 365 4.78 10.88 -40.62
N LYS A 366 5.79 11.28 -41.40
CA LYS A 366 6.37 12.62 -41.37
C LYS A 366 5.77 13.43 -42.51
N GLU A 367 5.06 14.50 -42.17
CA GLU A 367 4.37 15.36 -43.14
C GLU A 367 3.45 14.55 -44.08
N PRO A 368 2.31 14.04 -43.59
CA PRO A 368 1.46 13.12 -44.33
C PRO A 368 0.84 13.79 -45.56
N ALA A 369 1.03 13.18 -46.73
CA ALA A 369 0.38 13.54 -47.98
C ALA A 369 -0.67 12.49 -48.35
N VAL A 370 -1.85 12.94 -48.77
CA VAL A 370 -2.99 12.07 -49.14
C VAL A 370 -3.15 12.09 -50.65
N LEU A 371 -3.22 10.92 -51.28
CA LEU A 371 -3.50 10.79 -52.72
C LEU A 371 -5.01 10.84 -52.99
N PRO A 372 -5.44 11.08 -54.25
CA PRO A 372 -6.85 10.98 -54.66
C PRO A 372 -7.47 9.60 -54.37
N CYS A 373 -6.65 8.53 -54.40
CA CYS A 373 -7.05 7.18 -53.99
C CYS A 373 -7.11 6.97 -52.46
N GLN A 374 -7.02 8.05 -51.67
CA GLN A 374 -7.05 8.14 -50.21
C GLN A 374 -5.86 7.53 -49.46
N HIS A 375 -4.91 6.88 -50.15
CA HIS A 375 -3.69 6.39 -49.49
C HIS A 375 -2.80 7.53 -48.98
N VAL A 376 -2.21 7.32 -47.81
CA VAL A 376 -1.36 8.28 -47.11
C VAL A 376 0.10 7.85 -47.18
N PHE A 377 1.01 8.80 -47.41
CA PHE A 377 2.46 8.60 -47.44
C PHE A 377 3.18 9.79 -46.77
N CYS A 378 4.42 9.62 -46.33
CA CYS A 378 5.26 10.78 -46.01
C CYS A 378 5.49 11.60 -47.29
N LEU A 379 5.42 12.93 -47.21
CA LEU A 379 5.63 13.82 -48.36
C LEU A 379 6.94 13.48 -49.10
N ALA A 380 8.03 13.35 -48.36
CA ALA A 380 9.34 13.01 -48.91
C ALA A 380 9.43 11.59 -49.52
N CYS A 381 8.61 10.64 -49.04
CA CYS A 381 8.54 9.30 -49.63
C CYS A 381 7.75 9.35 -50.94
N LEU A 382 6.61 10.03 -50.94
CA LEU A 382 5.77 10.18 -52.12
C LEU A 382 6.50 10.92 -53.23
N GLN A 383 7.18 12.04 -52.91
CA GLN A 383 7.98 12.81 -53.87
C GLN A 383 9.04 11.96 -54.56
N ARG A 384 9.72 11.07 -53.83
CA ARG A 384 10.69 10.13 -54.41
C ARG A 384 10.03 9.12 -55.34
N CYS A 385 8.90 8.52 -54.94
CA CYS A 385 8.22 7.52 -55.78
C CYS A 385 7.63 8.12 -57.06
N ILE A 386 7.07 9.33 -57.01
CA ILE A 386 6.41 9.94 -58.17
C ILE A 386 7.39 10.55 -59.18
N GLN A 387 8.67 10.70 -58.83
CA GLN A 387 9.71 11.07 -59.78
C GLN A 387 9.94 9.97 -60.82
N GLU A 388 9.78 8.72 -60.42
CA GLU A 388 9.99 7.55 -61.28
C GLU A 388 8.68 7.08 -61.94
N HIS A 389 7.55 7.21 -61.23
CA HIS A 389 6.28 6.61 -61.64
C HIS A 389 5.06 7.46 -61.25
N SER A 390 4.20 7.81 -62.20
CA SER A 390 2.99 8.62 -61.97
C SER A 390 1.77 7.81 -61.45
N TYR A 391 2.00 6.87 -60.53
CA TYR A 391 0.94 6.06 -59.92
C TYR A 391 1.12 5.92 -58.40
N CYS A 392 0.06 5.55 -57.69
CA CYS A 392 0.09 5.29 -56.26
C CYS A 392 1.02 4.11 -55.91
N PRO A 393 2.01 4.26 -54.99
CA PRO A 393 2.91 3.17 -54.63
C PRO A 393 2.23 1.94 -53.99
N LYS A 394 1.00 2.11 -53.46
CA LYS A 394 0.26 1.06 -52.76
C LYS A 394 -0.75 0.32 -53.65
N CYS A 395 -1.64 1.05 -54.34
CA CYS A 395 -2.68 0.45 -55.18
C CYS A 395 -2.45 0.57 -56.70
N ARG A 396 -1.36 1.24 -57.11
CA ARG A 396 -1.01 1.46 -58.53
C ARG A 396 -2.05 2.26 -59.33
N ALA A 397 -2.99 2.95 -58.66
CA ALA A 397 -3.91 3.86 -59.33
C ALA A 397 -3.16 5.08 -59.90
N ASP A 398 -3.51 5.47 -61.12
CA ASP A 398 -2.88 6.61 -61.80
C ASP A 398 -3.11 7.93 -61.08
N LEU A 399 -2.08 8.78 -61.10
CA LEU A 399 -2.16 10.12 -60.58
C LEU A 399 -2.60 11.12 -61.68
N PRO A 400 -3.34 12.17 -61.34
CA PRO A 400 -3.66 13.23 -62.28
C PRO A 400 -2.41 13.87 -62.90
N PRO A 401 -2.47 14.34 -64.16
CA PRO A 401 -1.36 15.07 -64.77
C PRO A 401 -1.02 16.31 -63.93
N ASN A 402 0.28 16.55 -63.68
CA ASN A 402 0.81 17.63 -62.84
C ASN A 402 0.43 17.57 -61.34
N PHE A 403 0.09 16.39 -60.81
CA PHE A 403 -0.16 16.21 -59.38
C PHE A 403 1.03 16.68 -58.52
N LYS A 404 0.79 17.65 -57.62
CA LYS A 404 1.78 18.11 -56.64
C LYS A 404 1.41 17.58 -55.26
N PRO A 405 2.20 16.68 -54.66
CA PRO A 405 1.92 16.18 -53.33
C PRO A 405 2.06 17.33 -52.32
N ALA A 406 1.09 17.45 -51.43
CA ALA A 406 1.06 18.43 -50.36
C ALA A 406 0.69 17.77 -49.04
N VAL A 407 1.11 18.37 -47.94
CA VAL A 407 0.77 17.89 -46.59
C VAL A 407 -0.73 18.09 -46.36
N SER A 408 -1.42 17.04 -45.93
CA SER A 408 -2.79 17.15 -45.43
C SER A 408 -2.76 17.65 -43.98
N PRO A 409 -3.27 18.86 -43.70
CA PRO A 409 -3.34 19.38 -42.34
C PRO A 409 -4.25 18.54 -41.45
N ASP A 410 -5.34 17.99 -42.01
CA ASP A 410 -6.31 17.18 -41.28
C ASP A 410 -5.70 15.87 -40.79
N VAL A 411 -5.01 15.14 -41.68
CA VAL A 411 -4.32 13.89 -41.30
C VAL A 411 -3.18 14.18 -40.33
N LYS A 412 -2.43 15.28 -40.51
CA LYS A 412 -1.38 15.69 -39.57
C LYS A 412 -1.96 15.98 -38.17
N ALA A 413 -3.08 16.68 -38.11
CA ALA A 413 -3.77 16.96 -36.84
C ALA A 413 -4.39 15.69 -36.22
N ALA A 414 -4.89 14.76 -37.03
CA ALA A 414 -5.39 13.46 -36.56
C ALA A 414 -4.26 12.60 -35.96
N LEU A 415 -3.11 12.51 -36.62
CA LEU A 415 -1.93 11.79 -36.11
C LEU A 415 -1.42 12.39 -34.81
N ALA A 416 -1.35 13.72 -34.71
CA ALA A 416 -0.94 14.40 -33.48
C ALA A 416 -1.88 14.07 -32.31
N ARG A 417 -3.19 14.06 -32.55
CA ARG A 417 -4.20 13.64 -31.55
C ARG A 417 -4.01 12.18 -31.13
N GLN A 418 -3.76 11.29 -32.09
CA GLN A 418 -3.54 9.88 -31.80
C GLN A 418 -2.26 9.63 -31.00
N ALA A 419 -1.18 10.36 -31.30
CA ALA A 419 0.08 10.28 -30.55
C ALA A 419 -0.14 10.64 -29.07
N VAL A 420 -0.88 11.72 -28.78
CA VAL A 420 -1.20 12.11 -27.39
C VAL A 420 -1.96 11.01 -26.65
N ILE A 421 -2.95 10.38 -27.29
CA ILE A 421 -3.72 9.28 -26.69
C ILE A 421 -2.81 8.08 -26.42
N ARG A 422 -1.97 7.71 -27.39
CA ARG A 422 -0.99 6.64 -27.26
C ARG A 422 -0.02 6.88 -26.10
N ASP A 423 0.49 8.11 -25.96
CA ASP A 423 1.41 8.48 -24.89
C ASP A 423 0.75 8.39 -23.52
N CYS A 424 -0.53 8.76 -23.41
CA CYS A 424 -1.33 8.57 -22.21
C CYS A 424 -1.46 7.07 -21.85
N CYS A 425 -1.80 6.23 -22.83
CA CYS A 425 -1.91 4.78 -22.65
C CYS A 425 -0.57 4.14 -22.28
N ASN A 426 0.53 4.51 -22.93
CA ASN A 426 1.86 4.04 -22.61
C ASN A 426 2.27 4.44 -21.19
N SER A 427 1.96 5.67 -20.78
CA SER A 427 2.26 6.14 -19.42
C SER A 427 1.50 5.31 -18.37
N PHE A 428 0.21 5.07 -18.58
CA PHE A 428 -0.61 4.20 -17.73
C PHE A 428 -0.01 2.77 -17.68
N PHE A 429 0.25 2.16 -18.83
CA PHE A 429 0.79 0.81 -18.91
C PHE A 429 2.14 0.67 -18.18
N LEU A 430 3.06 1.62 -18.40
CA LEU A 430 4.37 1.60 -17.76
C LEU A 430 4.26 1.83 -16.25
N GLU A 431 3.34 2.66 -15.77
CA GLU A 431 3.06 2.77 -14.34
C GLU A 431 2.59 1.42 -13.78
N VAL A 432 1.66 0.74 -14.46
CA VAL A 432 1.15 -0.56 -14.00
C VAL A 432 2.27 -1.60 -13.91
N VAL A 433 3.07 -1.72 -14.97
CA VAL A 433 4.18 -2.68 -15.04
C VAL A 433 5.23 -2.39 -13.98
N SER A 434 5.65 -1.14 -13.82
CA SER A 434 6.70 -0.77 -12.87
C SER A 434 6.23 -0.85 -11.41
N ARG A 435 5.04 -0.34 -11.12
CA ARG A 435 4.55 -0.18 -9.73
C ARG A 435 3.91 -1.45 -9.17
N PHE A 436 3.29 -2.29 -9.99
CA PHE A 436 2.53 -3.44 -9.48
C PHE A 436 3.05 -4.80 -9.96
N CYS A 437 3.57 -4.89 -11.19
CA CYS A 437 4.10 -6.15 -11.71
C CYS A 437 5.57 -6.39 -11.31
N LEU A 438 6.38 -5.34 -11.34
CA LEU A 438 7.83 -5.38 -11.11
C LEU A 438 8.29 -4.51 -9.92
N SER A 439 7.45 -4.41 -8.88
CA SER A 439 7.75 -3.59 -7.70
C SER A 439 8.97 -4.08 -6.92
N GLU A 440 9.68 -3.13 -6.30
CA GLU A 440 10.84 -3.43 -5.46
C GLU A 440 10.47 -4.37 -4.31
N GLY A 441 11.31 -5.38 -4.06
CA GLY A 441 11.14 -6.34 -2.97
C GLY A 441 10.10 -7.45 -3.18
N GLN A 442 9.25 -7.41 -4.22
CA GLN A 442 8.22 -8.44 -4.45
C GLN A 442 8.50 -9.30 -5.69
N THR A 443 8.21 -10.60 -5.63
CA THR A 443 8.30 -11.49 -6.80
C THR A 443 7.24 -11.12 -7.85
N PRO A 444 7.61 -11.00 -9.14
CA PRO A 444 6.65 -10.98 -10.23
C PRO A 444 5.82 -12.26 -10.24
N GLY A 445 4.60 -12.17 -10.76
CA GLY A 445 3.77 -13.36 -11.00
C GLY A 445 4.40 -14.28 -12.04
N GLU A 446 4.07 -15.57 -11.96
CA GLU A 446 4.51 -16.57 -12.93
C GLU A 446 4.06 -16.17 -14.35
N GLY A 447 4.95 -16.27 -15.34
CA GLY A 447 4.67 -15.91 -16.73
C GLY A 447 4.58 -14.40 -17.05
N VAL A 448 4.52 -13.51 -16.04
CA VAL A 448 4.42 -12.05 -16.28
C VAL A 448 5.65 -11.51 -17.02
N VAL A 449 6.84 -11.94 -16.61
CA VAL A 449 8.08 -11.48 -17.24
C VAL A 449 8.14 -11.94 -18.70
N GLU A 450 7.74 -13.18 -18.97
CA GLU A 450 7.66 -13.74 -20.33
C GLU A 450 6.67 -12.97 -21.20
N LEU A 451 5.49 -12.65 -20.67
CA LEU A 451 4.52 -11.78 -21.33
C LEU A 451 5.13 -10.42 -21.67
N LEU A 452 5.83 -9.76 -20.74
CA LEU A 452 6.46 -8.47 -20.98
C LEU A 452 7.58 -8.55 -22.05
N PHE A 453 8.35 -9.64 -22.09
CA PHE A 453 9.33 -9.88 -23.15
C PHE A 453 8.66 -10.12 -24.51
N SER A 454 7.51 -10.79 -24.54
CA SER A 454 6.74 -11.02 -25.77
C SER A 454 6.26 -9.73 -26.43
N LEU A 455 6.05 -8.67 -25.65
CA LEU A 455 5.69 -7.35 -26.17
C LEU A 455 6.87 -6.65 -26.87
N LEU A 456 8.12 -6.97 -26.50
CA LEU A 456 9.32 -6.32 -27.03
C LEU A 456 9.79 -6.88 -28.37
N VAL A 457 9.37 -8.09 -28.74
CA VAL A 457 9.87 -8.80 -29.92
C VAL A 457 8.72 -9.16 -30.84
N SER A 458 8.89 -8.89 -32.14
CA SER A 458 8.01 -9.36 -33.20
C SER A 458 8.79 -10.31 -34.09
N ALA A 459 8.30 -11.53 -34.27
CA ALA A 459 8.85 -12.51 -35.20
C ALA A 459 7.81 -12.82 -36.28
N ASN A 460 8.11 -12.50 -37.53
CA ASN A 460 7.31 -12.89 -38.70
C ASN A 460 8.22 -13.70 -39.64
N GLY A 461 8.18 -15.04 -39.51
CA GLY A 461 9.14 -15.92 -40.18
C GLY A 461 10.57 -15.62 -39.74
N ASP A 462 11.49 -15.47 -40.68
CA ASP A 462 12.91 -15.19 -40.40
C ASP A 462 13.22 -13.73 -40.05
N VAL A 463 12.20 -12.85 -40.08
CA VAL A 463 12.38 -11.41 -39.83
C VAL A 463 12.04 -11.10 -38.37
N TYR A 464 13.09 -10.80 -37.59
CA TYR A 464 12.97 -10.31 -36.22
C TYR A 464 12.98 -8.79 -36.19
N ARG A 465 12.00 -8.20 -35.52
CA ARG A 465 11.94 -6.77 -35.24
C ARG A 465 11.72 -6.53 -33.74
N THR A 466 12.16 -5.38 -33.26
CA THR A 466 11.98 -4.97 -31.87
C THR A 466 10.87 -3.93 -31.75
N ARG A 467 10.33 -3.80 -30.54
CA ARG A 467 9.35 -2.78 -30.17
C ARG A 467 9.78 -2.04 -28.91
N GLU A 468 9.13 -0.92 -28.67
CA GLU A 468 9.09 -0.32 -27.33
C GLU A 468 8.26 -1.19 -26.39
N LEU A 469 8.48 -1.04 -25.07
CA LEU A 469 7.62 -1.70 -24.10
C LEU A 469 6.27 -0.96 -24.08
N THR A 470 5.35 -1.41 -24.91
CA THR A 470 4.04 -0.79 -25.14
C THR A 470 2.96 -1.86 -25.23
N PRO A 471 1.69 -1.56 -24.87
CA PRO A 471 0.56 -2.46 -25.11
C PRO A 471 0.23 -2.62 -26.61
N PHE A 472 0.75 -1.76 -27.49
CA PHE A 472 0.39 -1.68 -28.92
C PHE A 472 1.37 -2.45 -29.82
N LEU A 473 0.93 -3.57 -30.40
CA LEU A 473 1.78 -4.44 -31.24
C LEU A 473 2.13 -3.84 -32.62
N GLU A 474 1.46 -2.76 -33.03
CA GLU A 474 1.70 -2.09 -34.31
C GLU A 474 2.98 -1.22 -34.31
N CYS A 475 3.49 -0.87 -33.12
CA CYS A 475 4.64 0.02 -32.94
C CYS A 475 5.96 -0.76 -33.07
N VAL A 476 6.40 -1.00 -34.31
CA VAL A 476 7.60 -1.80 -34.62
C VAL A 476 8.74 -0.91 -35.13
N ASP A 477 9.96 -1.13 -34.62
CA ASP A 477 11.14 -0.40 -35.09
C ASP A 477 11.54 -0.85 -36.51
N ASN A 478 12.00 0.09 -37.33
CA ASN A 478 12.57 -0.23 -38.65
C ASN A 478 13.92 -0.94 -38.57
N SER A 479 14.61 -0.80 -37.45
CA SER A 479 15.90 -1.43 -37.19
C SER A 479 15.88 -1.97 -35.76
N PRO A 480 16.44 -3.16 -35.49
CA PRO A 480 16.44 -3.72 -34.14
C PRO A 480 17.14 -2.78 -33.14
N VAL A 481 16.40 -2.30 -32.15
CA VAL A 481 16.91 -1.48 -31.04
C VAL A 481 16.77 -2.27 -29.74
N VAL A 482 17.90 -2.50 -29.06
CA VAL A 482 17.91 -3.13 -27.73
C VAL A 482 17.68 -2.06 -26.67
N ARG A 483 16.54 -2.11 -25.98
CA ARG A 483 16.18 -1.17 -24.91
C ARG A 483 16.45 -1.77 -23.53
N SER A 484 16.90 -0.95 -22.59
CA SER A 484 17.26 -1.39 -21.23
C SER A 484 16.14 -1.25 -20.20
N VAL A 485 14.92 -0.83 -20.57
CA VAL A 485 13.84 -0.52 -19.62
C VAL A 485 13.46 -1.75 -18.79
N LEU A 486 13.05 -2.83 -19.44
CA LEU A 486 12.69 -4.07 -18.75
C LEU A 486 13.87 -4.69 -17.97
N PRO A 487 15.09 -4.78 -18.52
CA PRO A 487 16.26 -5.18 -17.75
C PRO A 487 16.54 -4.32 -16.51
N LYS A 488 16.37 -3.00 -16.59
CA LYS A 488 16.56 -2.08 -15.44
C LYS A 488 15.51 -2.31 -14.36
N LEU A 489 14.24 -2.47 -14.74
CA LEU A 489 13.16 -2.79 -13.80
C LEU A 489 13.40 -4.15 -13.12
N LEU A 490 13.86 -5.15 -13.88
CA LEU A 490 14.21 -6.47 -13.34
C LEU A 490 15.48 -6.45 -12.47
N LEU A 491 16.38 -5.49 -12.66
CA LEU A 491 17.56 -5.28 -11.83
C LEU A 491 17.22 -4.64 -10.48
N GLN A 492 16.35 -3.62 -10.48
CA GLN A 492 15.85 -2.98 -9.25
C GLN A 492 15.20 -4.01 -8.31
N TYR A 493 14.47 -4.98 -8.89
CA TYR A 493 13.94 -6.13 -8.15
C TYR A 493 15.00 -6.99 -7.42
N ARG A 494 16.24 -7.10 -7.94
CA ARG A 494 17.26 -8.01 -7.39
C ARG A 494 18.12 -7.44 -6.27
N SER A 495 18.12 -6.12 -6.06
CA SER A 495 19.18 -5.47 -5.27
C SER A 495 19.04 -5.58 -3.74
N GLU A 496 17.91 -6.03 -3.19
CA GLU A 496 17.71 -6.09 -1.72
C GLU A 496 17.06 -7.40 -1.25
N ARG A 497 17.84 -8.48 -1.14
CA ARG A 497 17.41 -9.70 -0.42
C ARG A 497 18.46 -10.16 0.59
N SER A 498 18.23 -9.87 1.86
CA SER A 498 18.92 -10.50 3.00
C SER A 498 18.15 -11.74 3.48
N GLY A 499 18.79 -12.90 3.60
CA GLY A 499 18.23 -14.11 4.22
C GLY A 499 18.33 -15.41 3.40
N THR A 500 17.77 -16.50 3.93
CA THR A 500 17.87 -17.90 3.47
C THR A 500 17.47 -18.14 2.00
N GLU A 501 16.60 -17.31 1.43
CA GLU A 501 16.23 -17.29 -0.01
C GLU A 501 17.44 -16.96 -0.91
N CYS A 502 18.38 -16.14 -0.42
CA CYS A 502 19.63 -15.79 -1.09
C CYS A 502 20.50 -17.03 -1.38
N ARG A 503 20.46 -18.05 -0.51
CA ARG A 503 21.29 -19.26 -0.66
C ARG A 503 20.80 -20.15 -1.80
N LYS A 504 19.48 -20.37 -1.91
CA LYS A 504 18.87 -21.13 -3.00
C LYS A 504 19.01 -20.42 -4.35
N GLN A 505 18.86 -19.09 -4.35
CA GLN A 505 19.04 -18.25 -5.54
C GLN A 505 20.50 -18.20 -5.99
N ARG A 506 21.47 -17.99 -5.09
CA ARG A 506 22.91 -18.11 -5.41
C ARG A 506 23.23 -19.48 -6.01
N GLN A 507 22.67 -20.55 -5.44
CA GLN A 507 22.85 -21.90 -5.99
C GLN A 507 22.27 -22.03 -7.41
N ALA A 508 21.15 -21.37 -7.71
CA ALA A 508 20.54 -21.35 -9.05
C ALA A 508 21.34 -20.48 -10.03
N GLU A 509 21.90 -19.36 -9.59
CA GLU A 509 22.76 -18.48 -10.39
C GLU A 509 24.11 -19.12 -10.68
N ILE A 510 24.73 -19.79 -9.70
CA ILE A 510 25.95 -20.59 -9.90
C ILE A 510 25.69 -21.74 -10.88
N ARG A 511 24.55 -22.44 -10.75
CA ARG A 511 24.15 -23.48 -11.71
C ARG A 511 23.95 -22.92 -13.11
N PHE A 512 23.29 -21.76 -13.23
CA PHE A 512 23.15 -21.06 -14.50
C PHE A 512 24.50 -20.66 -15.10
N LEU A 513 25.40 -20.03 -14.33
CA LEU A 513 26.73 -19.64 -14.80
C LEU A 513 27.54 -20.86 -15.25
N SER A 514 27.44 -21.98 -14.52
CA SER A 514 28.08 -23.24 -14.94
C SER A 514 27.48 -23.79 -16.23
N SER A 515 26.16 -23.73 -16.41
CA SER A 515 25.48 -24.19 -17.63
C SER A 515 25.85 -23.31 -18.84
N PHE A 516 25.84 -21.99 -18.64
CA PHE A 516 26.23 -21.00 -19.65
C PHE A 516 27.70 -21.15 -20.06
N ALA A 517 28.62 -21.31 -19.09
CA ALA A 517 30.04 -21.55 -19.38
C ALA A 517 30.29 -22.87 -20.13
N LYS A 518 29.44 -23.88 -19.89
CA LYS A 518 29.47 -25.16 -20.59
C LYS A 518 28.76 -25.14 -21.96
N LYS A 519 28.26 -23.97 -22.41
CA LYS A 519 27.47 -23.80 -23.64
C LYS A 519 26.23 -24.73 -23.70
N GLN A 520 25.63 -24.99 -22.54
CA GLN A 520 24.42 -25.82 -22.42
C GLN A 520 23.14 -24.98 -22.47
N THR A 521 23.26 -23.67 -22.63
CA THR A 521 22.15 -22.74 -22.87
C THR A 521 21.92 -22.58 -24.37
N PRO A 522 20.66 -22.39 -24.83
CA PRO A 522 20.34 -22.20 -26.24
C PRO A 522 21.16 -21.08 -26.87
N ASP A 523 21.69 -21.35 -28.07
CA ASP A 523 22.40 -20.34 -28.84
C ASP A 523 21.43 -19.44 -29.62
N ARG A 524 21.98 -18.38 -30.23
CA ARG A 524 21.20 -17.39 -30.99
C ARG A 524 20.40 -18.02 -32.15
N GLN A 525 20.84 -19.15 -32.71
CA GLN A 525 20.18 -19.80 -33.83
C GLN A 525 19.11 -20.79 -33.37
N GLN A 526 19.27 -21.38 -32.19
CA GLN A 526 18.34 -22.33 -31.59
C GLN A 526 17.15 -21.62 -30.93
N ASP A 527 17.42 -20.59 -30.12
CA ASP A 527 16.37 -19.78 -29.49
C ASP A 527 16.90 -18.35 -29.24
N PRO A 528 16.60 -17.40 -30.14
CA PRO A 528 17.06 -16.02 -30.02
C PRO A 528 16.57 -15.31 -28.75
N VAL A 529 15.38 -15.67 -28.26
CA VAL A 529 14.75 -15.02 -27.08
C VAL A 529 15.43 -15.53 -25.82
N GLU A 530 15.57 -16.85 -25.68
CA GLU A 530 16.25 -17.48 -24.55
C GLU A 530 17.74 -17.14 -24.53
N PHE A 531 18.38 -16.99 -25.70
CA PHE A 531 19.75 -16.48 -25.80
C PHE A 531 19.89 -15.05 -25.27
N LEU A 532 18.96 -14.13 -25.62
CA LEU A 532 18.96 -12.76 -25.11
C LEU A 532 18.69 -12.70 -23.60
N LEU A 533 17.78 -13.54 -23.10
CA LEU A 533 17.50 -13.70 -21.66
C LEU A 533 18.72 -14.20 -20.90
N ASN A 534 19.39 -15.23 -21.41
CA ASN A 534 20.60 -15.79 -20.82
C ASN A 534 21.77 -14.79 -20.86
N THR A 535 21.90 -14.02 -21.94
CA THR A 535 22.90 -12.95 -22.04
C THR A 535 22.63 -11.81 -21.04
N ALA A 536 21.38 -11.39 -20.89
CA ALA A 536 20.99 -10.41 -19.89
C ALA A 536 21.27 -10.93 -18.47
N ARG A 537 20.90 -12.18 -18.18
CA ARG A 537 21.15 -12.85 -16.89
C ARG A 537 22.64 -12.95 -16.56
N LEU A 538 23.49 -13.25 -17.56
CA LEU A 538 24.95 -13.23 -17.40
C LEU A 538 25.46 -11.83 -17.05
N ARG A 539 25.02 -10.80 -17.76
CA ARG A 539 25.44 -9.41 -17.50
C ARG A 539 25.07 -8.96 -16.08
N VAL A 540 23.89 -9.34 -15.59
CA VAL A 540 23.48 -9.07 -14.21
C VAL A 540 24.44 -9.76 -13.23
N ASN A 541 24.69 -11.06 -13.39
CA ASN A 541 25.58 -11.79 -12.50
C ASN A 541 27.01 -11.22 -12.46
N LEU A 542 27.53 -10.78 -13.61
CA LEU A 542 28.84 -10.14 -13.70
C LEU A 542 28.87 -8.76 -13.01
N SER A 543 27.77 -8.01 -13.09
CA SER A 543 27.64 -6.70 -12.42
C SER A 543 27.60 -6.88 -10.91
N THR A 544 26.82 -7.84 -10.41
CA THR A 544 26.77 -8.21 -8.99
C THR A 544 28.14 -8.72 -8.50
N ALA A 545 28.83 -9.55 -9.28
CA ALA A 545 30.18 -9.99 -8.94
C ALA A 545 31.17 -8.81 -8.86
N ALA A 546 31.07 -7.83 -9.76
CA ALA A 546 31.90 -6.63 -9.73
C ALA A 546 31.62 -5.75 -8.49
N GLU A 547 30.38 -5.62 -8.05
CA GLU A 547 30.02 -4.90 -6.82
C GLU A 547 30.53 -5.62 -5.57
N LEU A 548 30.40 -6.95 -5.51
CA LEU A 548 30.94 -7.75 -4.42
C LEU A 548 32.47 -7.63 -4.35
N LEU A 549 33.16 -7.69 -5.49
CA LEU A 549 34.60 -7.50 -5.55
C LEU A 549 35.02 -6.09 -5.11
N LYS A 550 34.24 -5.06 -5.44
CA LYS A 550 34.48 -3.68 -4.96
C LYS A 550 34.27 -3.55 -3.45
N ALA A 551 33.24 -4.20 -2.90
CA ALA A 551 32.98 -4.22 -1.46
C ALA A 551 34.11 -4.92 -0.70
N VAL A 552 34.55 -6.09 -1.18
CA VAL A 552 35.70 -6.83 -0.61
C VAL A 552 37.00 -6.03 -0.72
N ALA A 553 37.21 -5.30 -1.82
CA ALA A 553 38.37 -4.41 -1.98
C ALA A 553 38.31 -3.18 -1.07
N ALA A 554 37.11 -2.71 -0.69
CA ALA A 554 36.91 -1.59 0.23
C ALA A 554 37.01 -1.99 1.71
N GLU A 555 36.71 -3.25 2.05
CA GLU A 555 36.82 -3.81 3.41
C GLU A 555 38.25 -4.24 3.78
N GLY A 556 39.22 -4.11 2.88
CA GLY A 556 40.65 -4.30 3.17
C GLY A 556 40.98 -5.69 3.71
N LEU A 557 40.96 -6.69 2.84
CA LEU A 557 41.80 -7.88 2.99
C LEU A 557 43.17 -7.63 2.34
#